data_AF-A0AAI9CBD3-F1
#
_entry.id   AF-A0AAI9CBD3-F1
#
_cell.length_a   1.000
_cell.length_b   1.000
_cell.length_c   1.000
_cell.angle_alpha   90.00
_cell.angle_beta   90.00
_cell.angle_gamma   90.00
#
_symmetry.space_group_name_H-M   'P 1'
#
loop_
_entity.id
_entity.type
_entity.pdbx_description
1 polymer ?
#
loop_
_entity_poly.entity_id
_entity_poly.type
_entity_poly.pdbx_seq_one_letter_code
_entity_poly.pdbx_strand_id
1 'polypeptide(L)'
;MAPPSNVVIPEPSLRPVIVLETHIPGLGLRASFDQRGMLFLALIHIESDAAATVSAHYSQNVHRAATEGIQTGTVVYLLAKGEADRFFEWLRTGISYPGGVN
;
A
#
# COMPACT_ATOMS: atom_id res chain seq x y z
N MET A 1 -27.11 26.04 -5.11
CA MET A 1 -27.20 25.77 -3.66
C MET A 1 -25.88 25.14 -3.25
N ALA A 2 -25.12 25.80 -2.37
CA ALA A 2 -23.92 25.22 -1.78
C ALA A 2 -24.32 24.20 -0.69
N PRO A 3 -23.58 23.08 -0.51
CA PRO A 3 -23.86 22.12 0.55
C PRO A 3 -23.60 22.73 1.94
N PRO A 4 -24.28 22.23 3.01
CA PRO A 4 -24.17 22.79 4.35
C PRO A 4 -22.76 22.63 4.92
N SER A 5 -22.16 23.78 5.28
CA SER A 5 -20.75 23.97 5.67
C SER A 5 -20.39 23.51 7.10
N ASN A 6 -21.18 22.62 7.73
CA ASN A 6 -21.00 22.23 9.14
C ASN A 6 -20.48 20.81 9.34
N VAL A 7 -20.08 20.10 8.28
CA VAL A 7 -19.35 18.84 8.42
C VAL A 7 -17.87 19.19 8.56
N VAL A 8 -17.39 19.27 9.81
CA VAL A 8 -15.95 19.21 10.09
C VAL A 8 -15.51 17.78 9.76
N ILE A 9 -15.07 17.56 8.52
CA ILE A 9 -14.34 16.35 8.17
C ILE A 9 -13.02 16.45 8.93
N PRO A 10 -12.75 15.60 9.93
CA PRO A 10 -11.45 15.63 10.59
C PRO A 10 -10.39 15.47 9.50
N GLU A 11 -9.39 16.35 9.47
CA GLU A 11 -8.24 16.17 8.57
C GLU A 11 -7.76 14.73 8.76
N PRO A 12 -7.78 13.90 7.71
CA PRO A 12 -7.27 12.55 7.84
C PRO A 12 -5.83 12.71 8.32
N SER A 13 -5.52 12.21 9.52
CA SER A 13 -4.13 11.92 9.83
C SER A 13 -3.66 11.00 8.72
N LEU A 14 -2.84 11.55 7.84
CA LEU A 14 -2.49 10.88 6.61
C LEU A 14 -1.77 9.60 7.00
N ARG A 15 -2.45 8.47 6.74
CA ARG A 15 -1.93 7.16 7.09
C ARG A 15 -0.76 6.91 6.14
N PRO A 16 0.32 6.29 6.64
CA PRO A 16 1.48 6.06 5.81
C PRO A 16 1.07 5.24 4.59
N VAL A 17 1.51 5.69 3.42
CA VAL A 17 1.37 4.99 2.15
C VAL A 17 2.76 4.65 1.63
N ILE A 18 2.93 3.48 1.05
CA ILE A 18 4.13 3.11 0.29
C ILE A 18 3.73 2.63 -1.10
N VAL A 19 4.54 2.97 -2.10
CA VAL A 19 4.44 2.41 -3.45
C VAL A 19 5.73 1.63 -3.69
N LEU A 20 5.55 0.35 -4.01
CA LEU A 20 6.63 -0.59 -4.24
C LEU A 20 6.74 -0.89 -5.72
N GLU A 21 7.95 -1.02 -6.22
CA GLU A 21 8.18 -1.40 -7.60
C GLU A 21 7.90 -2.89 -7.81
N THR A 22 7.36 -3.25 -8.97
CA THR A 22 7.26 -4.64 -9.41
C THR A 22 8.29 -4.94 -10.48
N HIS A 23 8.48 -6.20 -10.83
CA HIS A 23 9.32 -6.59 -11.97
C HIS A 23 8.73 -6.17 -13.34
N ILE A 24 7.46 -5.73 -13.37
CA ILE A 24 6.78 -5.32 -14.60
C ILE A 24 6.86 -3.78 -14.68
N PRO A 25 7.54 -3.23 -15.71
CA PRO A 25 7.61 -1.78 -15.89
C PRO A 25 6.23 -1.13 -15.92
N GLY A 26 6.08 0.01 -15.24
CA GLY A 26 4.83 0.76 -15.16
C GLY A 26 3.80 0.21 -14.15
N LEU A 27 4.05 -0.96 -13.53
CA LEU A 27 3.21 -1.48 -12.45
C LEU A 27 3.89 -1.35 -11.09
N GLY A 28 3.14 -0.85 -10.11
CA GLY A 28 3.54 -0.74 -8.72
C GLY A 28 2.55 -1.41 -7.79
N LEU A 29 3.00 -1.80 -6.60
CA LEU A 29 2.13 -2.21 -5.51
C LEU A 29 2.01 -1.07 -4.50
N ARG A 30 0.84 -0.45 -4.42
CA ARG A 30 0.52 0.53 -3.38
C ARG A 30 0.00 -0.19 -2.14
N ALA A 31 0.58 0.13 -1.00
CA ALA A 31 0.13 -0.34 0.30
C ALA A 31 -0.24 0.83 1.21
N SER A 32 -1.35 0.72 1.93
CA SER A 32 -1.83 1.73 2.87
C SER A 32 -2.64 1.12 4.00
N PHE A 33 -2.85 1.88 5.07
CA PHE A 33 -3.73 1.50 6.17
C PHE A 33 -4.98 2.38 6.23
N ASP A 34 -6.14 1.79 6.57
CA ASP A 34 -7.30 2.59 6.98
C ASP A 34 -7.20 3.04 8.45
N GLN A 35 -8.24 3.74 8.91
CA GLN A 35 -8.32 4.21 10.29
C GLN A 35 -8.41 3.09 11.34
N ARG A 36 -8.81 1.89 10.92
CA ARG A 36 -9.01 0.70 11.76
C ARG A 36 -7.80 -0.25 11.74
N GLY A 37 -6.74 0.09 11.01
CA GLY A 37 -5.53 -0.73 10.88
C GLY A 37 -5.66 -1.86 9.85
N MET A 38 -6.64 -1.80 8.95
CA MET A 38 -6.71 -2.72 7.82
C MET A 38 -5.69 -2.32 6.76
N LEU A 39 -4.87 -3.29 6.30
CA LEU A 39 -3.92 -3.08 5.23
C LEU A 39 -4.62 -3.26 3.88
N PHE A 40 -4.52 -2.26 3.02
CA PHE A 40 -4.93 -2.33 1.63
C PHE A 40 -3.70 -2.51 0.75
N LEU A 41 -3.79 -3.45 -0.20
CA LEU A 41 -2.80 -3.70 -1.23
C LEU A 41 -3.47 -3.51 -2.60
N ALA A 42 -2.95 -2.58 -3.38
CA ALA A 42 -3.46 -2.27 -4.71
C ALA A 42 -2.34 -2.38 -5.75
N LEU A 43 -2.51 -3.28 -6.72
CA LEU A 43 -1.65 -3.29 -7.90
C LEU A 43 -2.11 -2.15 -8.81
N ILE A 44 -1.24 -1.18 -9.07
CA ILE A 44 -1.55 0.04 -9.81
C ILE A 44 -0.72 0.15 -11.07
N HIS A 45 -1.29 0.73 -12.12
CA HIS A 45 -0.53 1.34 -13.20
C HIS A 45 -0.07 2.72 -12.74
N ILE A 46 1.24 2.93 -12.66
CA ILE A 46 1.86 4.09 -12.00
C ILE A 46 1.50 5.39 -12.73
N GLU A 47 1.57 5.41 -14.06
CA GLU A 47 1.37 6.65 -14.83
C GLU A 47 -0.07 7.16 -14.78
N SER A 48 -1.05 6.25 -14.81
CA SER A 48 -2.47 6.61 -14.85
C SER A 48 -3.15 6.57 -13.47
N ASP A 49 -2.40 6.23 -12.42
CA ASP A 49 -2.90 5.98 -11.07
C ASP A 49 -4.11 5.02 -10.99
N ALA A 50 -4.20 4.09 -11.94
CA ALA A 50 -5.34 3.19 -12.06
C ALA A 50 -5.05 1.87 -11.36
N ALA A 51 -5.93 1.44 -10.46
CA ALA A 51 -5.81 0.14 -9.80
C ALA A 51 -6.28 -0.98 -10.74
N ALA A 52 -5.38 -1.93 -11.02
CA ALA A 52 -5.70 -3.18 -11.70
C ALA A 52 -6.37 -4.18 -10.74
N THR A 53 -5.93 -4.20 -9.47
CA THR A 53 -6.52 -5.02 -8.41
C THR A 53 -6.44 -4.28 -7.07
N VAL A 54 -7.37 -4.58 -6.17
CA VAL A 54 -7.36 -4.08 -4.78
C VAL A 54 -7.74 -5.22 -3.86
N SER A 55 -7.04 -5.35 -2.75
CA SER A 55 -7.35 -6.33 -1.71
C SER A 55 -7.11 -5.74 -0.32
N ALA A 56 -7.83 -6.25 0.67
CA ALA A 56 -7.73 -5.82 2.06
C ALA A 56 -7.40 -7.02 2.94
N HIS A 57 -6.40 -6.86 3.81
CA HIS A 57 -5.84 -7.95 4.63
C HIS A 57 -5.47 -7.44 6.01
N TYR A 58 -5.54 -8.31 7.02
CA TYR A 58 -4.85 -8.04 8.27
C TYR A 58 -3.35 -8.14 8.03
N SER A 59 -2.57 -7.15 8.49
CA SER A 59 -1.11 -7.12 8.29
C SER A 59 -0.40 -8.36 8.82
N GLN A 60 -0.93 -8.97 9.89
CA GLN A 60 -0.43 -10.23 10.47
C GLN A 60 -0.54 -11.45 9.53
N ASN A 61 -1.36 -11.36 8.48
CA ASN A 61 -1.55 -12.43 7.48
C ASN A 61 -0.65 -12.25 6.25
N VAL A 62 0.22 -11.22 6.26
CA VAL A 62 1.18 -11.00 5.18
C VAL A 62 2.49 -11.71 5.50
N HIS A 63 2.92 -12.54 4.58
CA HIS A 63 4.14 -13.34 4.73
C HIS A 63 5.11 -13.07 3.58
N ARG A 64 6.40 -13.32 3.82
CA ARG A 64 7.37 -13.37 2.73
C ARG A 64 7.10 -14.60 1.87
N ALA A 65 7.15 -14.40 0.56
CA ALA A 65 7.13 -15.47 -0.43
C ALA A 65 8.39 -15.34 -1.29
N ALA A 66 9.36 -16.24 -1.11
CA ALA A 66 10.69 -16.12 -1.71
C ALA A 66 11.40 -14.78 -1.38
N THR A 67 12.52 -14.49 -2.03
CA THR A 67 13.35 -13.30 -1.75
C THR A 67 12.61 -12.00 -2.08
N GLU A 68 11.83 -11.98 -3.17
CA GLU A 68 11.24 -10.76 -3.73
C GLU A 68 9.72 -10.82 -3.82
N GLY A 69 9.07 -11.59 -2.95
CA GLY A 69 7.62 -11.73 -2.97
C GLY A 69 6.98 -11.54 -1.61
N ILE A 70 5.75 -11.08 -1.64
CA ILE A 70 4.86 -11.04 -0.49
C ILE A 70 3.61 -11.88 -0.80
N GLN A 71 3.12 -12.59 0.21
CA GLN A 71 1.93 -13.43 0.10
C GLN A 71 0.86 -12.98 1.08
N THR A 72 -0.37 -12.91 0.59
CA THR A 72 -1.57 -12.67 1.40
C THR A 72 -2.65 -13.69 1.02
N GLY A 73 -2.91 -14.64 1.92
CA GLY A 73 -3.78 -15.78 1.61
C GLY A 73 -3.26 -16.57 0.39
N THR A 74 -4.04 -16.58 -0.70
CA THR A 74 -3.71 -17.28 -1.96
C THR A 74 -3.02 -16.38 -2.99
N VAL A 75 -2.83 -15.10 -2.72
CA VAL A 75 -2.25 -14.14 -3.67
C VAL A 75 -0.77 -13.94 -3.35
N VAL A 76 0.07 -13.93 -4.37
CA VAL A 76 1.50 -13.59 -4.28
C VAL A 76 1.77 -12.39 -5.17
N TYR A 77 2.37 -11.34 -4.61
CA TYR A 77 2.87 -10.19 -5.35
C TYR A 77 4.38 -10.33 -5.51
N LEU A 78 4.86 -10.28 -6.75
CA LEU A 78 6.29 -10.30 -7.09
C LEU A 78 6.78 -8.86 -7.24
N LEU A 79 7.68 -8.46 -6.35
CA LEU A 79 8.20 -7.10 -6.23
C LEU A 79 9.61 -7.01 -6.81
N ALA A 80 10.06 -5.83 -7.20
CA ALA A 80 11.44 -5.64 -7.64
C ALA A 80 12.43 -5.90 -6.50
N LYS A 81 13.71 -6.05 -6.85
CA LYS A 81 14.77 -6.40 -5.90
C LYS A 81 14.81 -5.44 -4.70
N GLY A 82 14.66 -5.98 -3.49
CA GLY A 82 14.72 -5.24 -2.23
C GLY A 82 13.41 -4.56 -1.81
N GLU A 83 12.38 -4.58 -2.66
CA GLU A 83 11.08 -3.97 -2.34
C GLU A 83 10.32 -4.78 -1.29
N ALA A 84 10.50 -6.10 -1.25
CA ALA A 84 9.95 -6.92 -0.17
C ALA A 84 10.52 -6.50 1.19
N ASP A 85 11.81 -6.20 1.27
CA ASP A 85 12.45 -5.73 2.51
C ASP A 85 11.91 -4.36 2.92
N ARG A 86 11.84 -3.42 1.96
CA ARG A 86 11.24 -2.09 2.18
C ARG A 86 9.80 -2.18 2.68
N PHE A 87 9.00 -3.11 2.13
CA PHE A 87 7.62 -3.31 2.57
C PHE A 87 7.53 -3.79 4.03
N PHE A 88 8.33 -4.80 4.43
CA PHE A 88 8.29 -5.29 5.81
C PHE A 88 8.86 -4.28 6.81
N GLU A 89 9.84 -3.47 6.40
CA GLU A 89 10.31 -2.34 7.20
C GLU A 89 9.21 -1.28 7.38
N TRP A 90 8.50 -0.95 6.31
CA TRP A 90 7.35 -0.05 6.34
C TRP A 90 6.22 -0.60 7.22
N LEU A 91 5.88 -1.90 7.12
CA LEU A 91 4.88 -2.53 7.99
C LEU A 91 5.22 -2.41 9.48
N ARG A 92 6.52 -2.45 9.83
CA ARG A 92 6.98 -2.36 11.23
C ARG A 92 7.00 -0.93 11.74
N THR A 93 7.38 0.03 10.90
CA THR A 93 7.71 1.40 11.33
C THR A 93 6.60 2.40 11.01
N GLY A 94 5.78 2.13 10.00
CA GLY A 94 4.89 3.11 9.39
C GLY A 94 5.63 4.30 8.76
N ILE A 95 6.96 4.22 8.60
CA ILE A 95 7.75 5.29 7.99
C ILE A 95 7.88 4.99 6.51
N SER A 96 7.35 5.87 5.68
CA SER A 96 7.48 5.74 4.24
C SER A 96 8.77 6.38 3.74
N TYR A 97 9.84 5.59 3.65
CA TYR A 97 11.15 6.03 3.18
C TYR A 97 11.49 5.44 1.78
N PRO A 98 12.12 6.22 0.88
CA PRO A 98 11.87 7.64 0.63
C PRO A 98 10.60 7.79 -0.23
N GLY A 99 9.72 8.73 0.11
CA GLY A 99 8.64 9.15 -0.80
C GLY A 99 7.25 8.56 -0.53
N GLY A 100 6.91 8.14 0.69
CA GLY A 100 5.48 8.05 0.97
C GLY A 100 4.89 9.43 1.12
N VAL A 101 3.76 9.61 0.44
CA VAL A 101 2.80 10.63 0.82
C VAL A 101 2.26 10.24 2.20
N ASN A 102 2.58 11.07 3.20
CA ASN A 102 1.58 11.39 4.20
C ASN A 102 0.58 12.23 3.41
#